data_AF-A0A260RZZ8-F1
#
_entry.id   AF-A0A260RZZ8-F1
#
_cell.length_a   1.000
_cell.length_b   1.000
_cell.length_c   1.000
_cell.angle_alpha   90.00
_cell.angle_beta   90.00
_cell.angle_gamma   90.00
#
_symmetry.space_group_name_H-M   'P 1'
#
loop_
_entity.id
_entity.type
_entity.pdbx_description
1 polymer ?
#
loop_
_entity_poly.entity_id
_entity_poly.type
_entity_poly.pdbx_seq_one_letter_code
_entity_poly.pdbx_strand_id
1 'polypeptide(L)'
;MDGTALDRLGSASDVSAVAGGDGEPELTVQRLLFDGPSPLVSADMYSSVGKGNAERTRTGVRIAKRSVLHTNSYFGRFPASYWQRWTTVTEVVFRATVAGAGRIDLVATDYKGHERTMASTTVDSANASTQLAVPVATTQFLDGGALYVRFTTTSSELSVQDAEWTVAAPEKLRPTSVVICTFNRADDCANTVAAMADDPIALLGVDNVYVVDQGTDQVQTREKFQRVAAELGDKLVYITQPNLGGAGGFTRGLYEVQGKGGDPANVIFMDDDVLCEPEAIVRMNSFANMTVEPAIIGAQMLYLLHPDRVHVGAEVANLQKLEAGVHVKNAISDKSAFKRKRQQDVRVDAGYNGWWSCLIPSEIVGQVGYPLPLFFQWDDIEYGYRSRANGFATVTLPGAAVWHADFAWKDWDEWHRYFNLRNGMITAALHIELDGRALAKQLFTDLLRYLVSMQYGMAYTLIKAVEDFLAGPDHLLDGGMDAAGSIRRERAAYGETKRHNANDVPGVRPADMFITPAGPPPKKSMEFAVLAKRVLNQWRGTVNPGPVAISADDAHWWHVSLFSHAIVTDRSQEGVRVRKRNKAHASELLKRGVTALKRLRIETPTVAASYRAAVPKLTSRENWARLYGQ
;
A
#
# COMPACT_ATOMS: atom_id res chain seq x y z
N MET A 1 6.67 11.54 -37.05
CA MET A 1 6.28 12.69 -36.21
C MET A 1 4.77 12.70 -36.18
N ASP A 2 4.20 11.75 -35.44
CA ASP A 2 2.77 11.72 -35.15
C ASP A 2 2.66 12.19 -33.70
N GLY A 3 1.89 13.26 -33.47
CA GLY A 3 1.76 13.89 -32.15
C GLY A 3 1.43 12.89 -31.04
N THR A 4 1.96 13.16 -29.85
CA THR A 4 1.80 12.33 -28.66
C THR A 4 0.32 12.19 -28.30
N ALA A 5 -0.05 11.17 -27.52
CA ALA A 5 -1.43 11.03 -27.02
C ALA A 5 -1.89 12.25 -26.22
N LEU A 6 -0.95 12.97 -25.59
CA LEU A 6 -1.17 14.24 -24.90
C LEU A 6 -1.40 15.41 -25.87
N ASP A 7 -0.69 15.48 -27.00
CA ASP A 7 -0.90 16.51 -28.02
C ASP A 7 -2.29 16.45 -28.68
N ARG A 8 -2.94 15.27 -28.64
CA ARG A 8 -4.30 15.08 -29.19
C ARG A 8 -5.42 15.62 -28.30
N LEU A 9 -5.11 16.04 -27.07
CA LEU A 9 -6.09 16.52 -26.08
C LEU A 9 -6.22 18.06 -26.03
N GLY A 10 -5.48 18.80 -26.87
CA GLY A 10 -5.51 20.27 -26.86
C GLY A 10 -4.66 20.86 -25.71
N SER A 11 -4.26 22.13 -25.84
CA SER A 11 -3.32 22.79 -24.93
C SER A 11 -3.77 22.73 -23.47
N ALA A 12 -2.87 22.23 -22.62
CA ALA A 12 -3.03 22.04 -21.19
C ALA A 12 -3.13 23.37 -20.43
N SER A 13 -4.37 23.78 -20.13
CA SER A 13 -4.75 24.63 -19.00
C SER A 13 -6.27 24.61 -18.76
N ASP A 14 -7.07 24.25 -19.78
CA ASP A 14 -8.52 24.49 -19.77
C ASP A 14 -9.39 23.22 -19.68
N VAL A 15 -8.83 22.01 -19.63
CA VAL A 15 -9.64 20.76 -19.70
C VAL A 15 -9.86 20.10 -18.33
N SER A 16 -9.07 20.44 -17.29
CA SER A 16 -9.40 20.05 -15.91
C SER A 16 -10.51 20.92 -15.30
N ALA A 17 -10.91 21.97 -16.02
CA ALA A 17 -11.98 22.90 -15.70
C ALA A 17 -12.90 23.00 -16.94
N VAL A 18 -13.75 22.00 -17.16
CA VAL A 18 -14.77 22.11 -18.22
C VAL A 18 -15.71 23.24 -17.80
N ALA A 19 -15.98 24.20 -18.70
CA ALA A 19 -16.98 25.23 -18.45
C ALA A 19 -18.33 24.55 -18.18
N GLY A 20 -18.80 24.62 -16.93
CA GLY A 20 -20.12 24.13 -16.56
C GLY A 20 -21.21 24.84 -17.37
N GLY A 21 -22.41 24.25 -17.44
CA GLY A 21 -23.57 24.85 -18.12
C GLY A 21 -23.94 26.26 -17.63
N ASP A 22 -23.41 26.67 -16.47
CA ASP A 22 -23.60 27.98 -15.84
C ASP A 22 -22.34 28.87 -15.84
N GLY A 23 -21.23 28.43 -16.45
CA GLY A 23 -20.00 29.24 -16.61
C GLY A 23 -18.97 29.18 -15.48
N GLU A 24 -19.21 28.39 -14.42
CA GLU A 24 -18.20 28.13 -13.38
C GLU A 24 -17.30 26.94 -13.75
N PRO A 25 -16.00 26.99 -13.41
CA PRO A 25 -15.07 25.89 -13.66
C PRO A 25 -15.39 24.68 -12.78
N GLU A 26 -15.41 23.48 -13.37
CA GLU A 26 -15.72 22.23 -12.66
C GLU A 26 -14.52 21.29 -12.60
N LEU A 27 -14.34 20.60 -11.47
CA LEU A 27 -13.29 19.62 -11.26
C LEU A 27 -13.87 18.20 -11.30
N THR A 28 -13.37 17.35 -12.18
CA THR A 28 -13.64 15.90 -12.14
C THR A 28 -12.99 15.29 -10.89
N VAL A 29 -13.82 14.69 -10.04
CA VAL A 29 -13.39 14.06 -8.79
C VAL A 29 -13.36 12.54 -8.86
N GLN A 30 -14.14 11.97 -9.78
CA GLN A 30 -14.16 10.53 -10.03
C GLN A 30 -14.78 10.24 -11.39
N ARG A 31 -14.03 9.62 -12.30
CA ARG A 31 -14.59 9.01 -13.51
C ARG A 31 -15.27 7.69 -13.15
N LEU A 32 -16.43 7.47 -13.74
CA LEU A 32 -17.20 6.24 -13.62
C LEU A 32 -16.82 5.29 -14.76
N LEU A 33 -15.73 4.56 -14.53
CA LEU A 33 -15.26 3.53 -15.46
C LEU A 33 -16.12 2.26 -15.35
N PHE A 34 -16.12 1.42 -16.37
CA PHE A 34 -16.90 0.16 -16.41
C PHE A 34 -16.06 -1.10 -16.65
N ASP A 35 -14.75 -0.95 -16.85
CA ASP A 35 -13.81 -2.08 -17.00
C ASP A 35 -12.40 -1.73 -16.51
N GLY A 36 -11.62 -2.77 -16.19
CA GLY A 36 -10.28 -2.66 -15.64
C GLY A 36 -9.21 -2.20 -16.62
N PRO A 37 -8.04 -1.76 -16.12
CA PRO A 37 -6.88 -1.41 -16.96
C PRO A 37 -6.16 -2.66 -17.49
N SER A 38 -6.57 -3.86 -17.06
CA SER A 38 -5.95 -5.15 -17.40
C SER A 38 -7.02 -6.22 -17.51
N PRO A 39 -6.87 -7.21 -18.42
CA PRO A 39 -7.78 -8.34 -18.53
C PRO A 39 -7.80 -9.26 -17.30
N LEU A 40 -6.84 -9.09 -16.36
CA LEU A 40 -6.83 -9.80 -15.09
C LEU A 40 -7.85 -9.24 -14.09
N VAL A 41 -8.34 -8.01 -14.32
CA VAL A 41 -9.28 -7.32 -13.44
C VAL A 41 -10.70 -7.53 -13.97
N SER A 42 -11.58 -8.05 -13.13
CA SER A 42 -13.00 -8.18 -13.48
C SER A 42 -13.69 -6.82 -13.56
N ALA A 43 -14.46 -6.61 -14.63
CA ALA A 43 -15.37 -5.46 -14.79
C ALA A 43 -16.36 -5.30 -13.62
N ASP A 44 -16.63 -6.35 -12.85
CA ASP A 44 -17.50 -6.31 -11.66
C ASP A 44 -16.90 -5.49 -10.50
N MET A 45 -15.61 -5.16 -10.57
CA MET A 45 -14.98 -4.19 -9.66
C MET A 45 -15.51 -2.76 -9.87
N TYR A 46 -16.10 -2.49 -11.04
CA TYR A 46 -16.57 -1.18 -11.48
C TYR A 46 -18.09 -1.10 -11.59
N SER A 47 -18.74 -2.12 -12.12
CA SER A 47 -20.21 -2.16 -12.22
C SER A 47 -20.74 -3.59 -12.25
N SER A 48 -21.94 -3.81 -11.72
CA SER A 48 -22.56 -5.13 -11.69
C SER A 48 -23.90 -5.13 -12.41
N VAL A 49 -24.13 -6.18 -13.20
CA VAL A 49 -25.39 -6.43 -13.89
C VAL A 49 -26.32 -7.21 -12.95
N GLY A 50 -27.24 -6.50 -12.30
CA GLY A 50 -28.21 -7.12 -11.39
C GLY A 50 -29.31 -7.90 -12.12
N LYS A 51 -29.60 -7.54 -13.37
CA LYS A 51 -30.56 -8.24 -14.23
C LYS A 51 -30.26 -7.95 -15.70
N GLY A 52 -30.48 -8.93 -16.58
CA GLY A 52 -30.31 -8.74 -18.03
C GLY A 52 -28.85 -8.76 -18.44
N ASN A 53 -28.48 -7.95 -19.44
CA ASN A 53 -27.13 -7.94 -20.04
C ASN A 53 -26.63 -6.51 -20.28
N ALA A 54 -25.32 -6.34 -20.22
CA ALA A 54 -24.64 -5.10 -20.62
C ALA A 54 -23.27 -5.42 -21.24
N GLU A 55 -22.92 -4.67 -22.29
CA GLU A 55 -21.59 -4.68 -22.89
C GLU A 55 -20.79 -3.50 -22.31
N ARG A 56 -19.63 -3.79 -21.73
CA ARG A 56 -18.81 -2.80 -21.03
C ARG A 56 -17.52 -2.56 -21.80
N THR A 57 -17.14 -1.30 -21.91
CA THR A 57 -15.79 -0.84 -22.23
C THR A 57 -15.25 -0.11 -21.01
N ARG A 58 -13.99 0.36 -21.03
CA ARG A 58 -13.43 1.09 -19.88
C ARG A 58 -14.21 2.37 -19.56
N THR A 59 -14.60 3.14 -20.58
CA THR A 59 -15.26 4.46 -20.42
C THR A 59 -16.75 4.46 -20.73
N GLY A 60 -17.33 3.31 -21.07
CA GLY A 60 -18.73 3.25 -21.46
C GLY A 60 -19.39 1.91 -21.25
N VAL A 61 -20.71 1.93 -21.35
CA VAL A 61 -21.54 0.74 -21.24
C VAL A 61 -22.76 0.84 -22.16
N ARG A 62 -23.09 -0.27 -22.80
CA ARG A 62 -24.34 -0.46 -23.55
C ARG A 62 -25.21 -1.46 -22.81
N ILE A 63 -26.32 -0.98 -22.28
CA ILE A 63 -27.24 -1.74 -21.45
C ILE A 63 -28.39 -2.23 -22.32
N ALA A 64 -28.55 -3.54 -22.41
CA ALA A 64 -29.61 -4.15 -23.21
C ALA A 64 -30.99 -3.85 -22.62
N LYS A 65 -32.06 -3.97 -23.41
CA LYS A 65 -33.45 -3.85 -22.92
C LYS A 65 -33.75 -4.79 -21.73
N ARG A 66 -34.66 -4.38 -20.85
CA ARG A 66 -35.10 -5.14 -19.65
C ARG A 66 -33.96 -5.51 -18.69
N SER A 67 -32.95 -4.65 -18.59
CA SER A 67 -31.75 -4.86 -17.78
C SER A 67 -31.65 -3.83 -16.65
N VAL A 68 -30.87 -4.19 -15.63
CA VAL A 68 -30.49 -3.32 -14.51
C VAL A 68 -29.00 -3.45 -14.30
N LEU A 69 -28.29 -2.33 -14.39
CA LEU A 69 -26.88 -2.22 -14.06
C LEU A 69 -26.71 -1.20 -12.94
N HIS A 70 -25.86 -1.49 -11.96
CA HIS A 70 -25.54 -0.54 -10.92
C HIS A 70 -24.04 -0.46 -10.66
N THR A 71 -23.57 0.72 -10.31
CA THR A 71 -22.16 0.98 -10.00
C THR A 71 -21.86 0.90 -8.52
N ASN A 72 -22.76 0.32 -7.71
CA ASN A 72 -22.47 -0.01 -6.32
C ASN A 72 -21.47 -1.16 -6.23
N SER A 73 -20.21 -0.84 -6.48
CA SER A 73 -19.04 -1.70 -6.58
C SER A 73 -17.87 -0.99 -5.89
N TYR A 74 -16.66 -1.54 -5.97
CA TYR A 74 -15.49 -0.94 -5.34
C TYR A 74 -15.09 0.39 -6.00
N PHE A 75 -14.87 0.41 -7.31
CA PHE A 75 -14.48 1.62 -8.04
C PHE A 75 -15.68 2.47 -8.45
N GLY A 76 -16.87 1.88 -8.60
CA GLY A 76 -18.03 2.57 -9.17
C GLY A 76 -18.82 3.44 -8.18
N ARG A 77 -18.54 3.33 -6.88
CA ARG A 77 -19.17 4.15 -5.84
C ARG A 77 -18.32 5.37 -5.53
N PHE A 78 -18.98 6.49 -5.26
CA PHE A 78 -18.37 7.74 -4.80
C PHE A 78 -18.38 7.77 -3.26
N PRO A 79 -17.22 7.92 -2.58
CA PRO A 79 -17.10 7.76 -1.12
C PRO A 79 -17.62 8.99 -0.35
N ALA A 80 -18.92 9.28 -0.45
CA ALA A 80 -19.56 10.50 0.06
C ALA A 80 -19.26 10.81 1.54
N SER A 81 -19.16 9.79 2.39
CA SER A 81 -18.80 9.98 3.80
C SER A 81 -17.41 10.60 4.03
N TYR A 82 -16.43 10.27 3.18
CA TYR A 82 -15.09 10.82 3.25
C TYR A 82 -15.07 12.27 2.74
N TRP A 83 -15.77 12.53 1.64
CA TRP A 83 -15.92 13.89 1.11
C TRP A 83 -16.61 14.81 2.11
N GLN A 84 -17.75 14.40 2.67
CA GLN A 84 -18.45 15.21 3.68
C GLN A 84 -17.58 15.48 4.92
N ARG A 85 -16.77 14.50 5.35
CA ARG A 85 -15.98 14.63 6.57
C ARG A 85 -14.78 15.56 6.40
N TRP A 86 -14.09 15.49 5.26
CA TRP A 86 -12.75 16.07 5.11
C TRP A 86 -12.68 17.23 4.13
N THR A 87 -13.73 17.50 3.35
CA THR A 87 -13.74 18.54 2.31
C THR A 87 -14.81 19.60 2.57
N THR A 88 -14.76 20.70 1.82
CA THR A 88 -15.80 21.74 1.81
C THR A 88 -17.00 21.39 0.91
N VAL A 89 -16.96 20.25 0.21
CA VAL A 89 -17.95 19.87 -0.80
C VAL A 89 -19.27 19.44 -0.15
N THR A 90 -20.34 20.16 -0.46
CA THR A 90 -21.72 19.85 -0.01
C THR A 90 -22.61 19.25 -1.11
N GLU A 91 -22.17 19.31 -2.36
CA GLU A 91 -22.88 18.81 -3.53
C GLU A 91 -21.88 18.28 -4.57
N VAL A 92 -22.25 17.19 -5.25
CA VAL A 92 -21.54 16.65 -6.41
C VAL A 92 -22.51 16.53 -7.57
N VAL A 93 -22.02 16.67 -8.80
CA VAL A 93 -22.82 16.54 -10.01
C VAL A 93 -22.44 15.27 -10.74
N PHE A 94 -23.42 14.39 -10.96
CA PHE A 94 -23.24 13.26 -11.88
C PHE A 94 -23.41 13.75 -13.31
N ARG A 95 -22.41 13.52 -14.14
CA ARG A 95 -22.42 13.83 -15.56
C ARG A 95 -22.25 12.58 -16.40
N ALA A 96 -22.89 12.52 -17.55
CA ALA A 96 -22.70 11.45 -18.52
C ALA A 96 -23.25 11.83 -19.89
N THR A 97 -22.64 11.27 -20.93
CA THR A 97 -23.20 11.25 -22.28
C THR A 97 -24.10 10.03 -22.42
N VAL A 98 -25.38 10.24 -22.75
CA VAL A 98 -26.38 9.16 -22.82
C VAL A 98 -27.11 9.12 -24.15
N ALA A 99 -27.43 7.92 -24.64
CA ALA A 99 -28.22 7.71 -25.85
C ALA A 99 -29.16 6.50 -25.70
N GLY A 100 -30.34 6.58 -26.31
CA GLY A 100 -31.41 5.59 -26.17
C GLY A 100 -32.41 5.96 -25.08
N ALA A 101 -33.04 4.95 -24.44
CA ALA A 101 -34.08 5.20 -23.44
C ALA A 101 -33.97 4.30 -22.21
N GLY A 102 -34.13 4.91 -21.04
CA GLY A 102 -34.01 4.26 -19.75
C GLY A 102 -34.16 5.22 -18.57
N ARG A 103 -34.10 4.68 -17.37
CA ARG A 103 -34.14 5.43 -16.11
C ARG A 103 -32.78 5.37 -15.43
N ILE A 104 -32.31 6.52 -14.95
CA ILE A 104 -31.04 6.70 -14.25
C ILE A 104 -31.37 7.21 -12.85
N ASP A 105 -31.08 6.39 -11.83
CA ASP A 105 -31.23 6.75 -10.43
C ASP A 105 -29.86 7.02 -9.81
N LEU A 106 -29.73 8.14 -9.10
CA LEU A 106 -28.61 8.38 -8.18
C LEU A 106 -29.03 7.87 -6.81
N VAL A 107 -28.27 6.93 -6.27
CA VAL A 107 -28.62 6.19 -5.05
C VAL A 107 -27.54 6.39 -4.00
N ALA A 108 -27.95 6.62 -2.76
CA ALA A 108 -27.08 6.70 -1.61
C ALA A 108 -27.21 5.43 -0.75
N THR A 109 -26.12 4.99 -0.12
CA THR A 109 -26.16 4.12 1.06
C THR A 109 -25.96 4.92 2.34
N ASP A 110 -26.59 4.51 3.44
CA ASP A 110 -26.25 4.98 4.79
C ASP A 110 -25.10 4.14 5.41
N TYR A 111 -24.68 4.47 6.63
CA TYR A 111 -23.64 3.74 7.37
C TYR A 111 -23.98 2.27 7.69
N LYS A 112 -25.24 1.86 7.50
CA LYS A 112 -25.72 0.46 7.63
C LYS A 112 -25.87 -0.23 6.27
N GLY A 113 -25.63 0.48 5.17
CA GLY A 113 -25.81 -0.01 3.82
C GLY A 113 -27.25 0.00 3.32
N HIS A 114 -28.17 0.73 3.97
CA HIS A 114 -29.53 0.90 3.45
C HIS A 114 -29.54 1.91 2.32
N GLU A 115 -30.27 1.58 1.25
CA GLU A 115 -30.34 2.39 0.05
C GLU A 115 -31.45 3.44 0.12
N ARG A 116 -31.18 4.64 -0.38
CA ARG A 116 -32.17 5.69 -0.66
C ARG A 116 -31.92 6.31 -2.02
N THR A 117 -32.96 6.54 -2.80
CA THR A 117 -32.83 7.24 -4.09
C THR A 117 -32.78 8.74 -3.82
N MET A 118 -31.71 9.39 -4.28
CA MET A 118 -31.44 10.82 -4.10
C MET A 118 -32.02 11.65 -5.25
N ALA A 119 -31.89 11.13 -6.48
CA ALA A 119 -32.42 11.74 -7.69
C ALA A 119 -32.75 10.66 -8.72
N SER A 120 -33.64 10.97 -9.66
CA SER A 120 -34.05 10.06 -10.73
C SER A 120 -34.40 10.84 -11.98
N THR A 121 -33.81 10.46 -13.12
CA THR A 121 -34.07 11.05 -14.43
C THR A 121 -34.42 9.96 -15.43
N THR A 122 -35.42 10.23 -16.26
CA THR A 122 -35.75 9.38 -17.42
C THR A 122 -35.13 10.00 -18.66
N VAL A 123 -34.42 9.19 -19.42
CA VAL A 123 -33.87 9.54 -20.73
C VAL A 123 -34.74 8.86 -21.77
N ASP A 124 -35.20 9.63 -22.74
CA ASP A 124 -35.80 9.12 -23.97
C ASP A 124 -35.26 9.96 -25.13
N SER A 125 -34.10 9.53 -25.61
CA SER A 125 -33.46 10.11 -26.77
C SER A 125 -33.63 9.11 -27.90
N ALA A 126 -34.13 9.55 -29.06
CA ALA A 126 -34.34 8.71 -30.24
C ALA A 126 -32.99 8.30 -30.90
N ASN A 127 -32.08 7.74 -30.10
CA ASN A 127 -30.66 7.44 -30.34
C ASN A 127 -29.76 8.67 -30.55
N ALA A 128 -30.27 9.90 -30.36
CA ALA A 128 -29.44 11.09 -30.29
C ALA A 128 -28.66 11.11 -28.96
N SER A 129 -27.41 11.56 -29.00
CA SER A 129 -26.58 11.71 -27.81
C SER A 129 -26.99 12.95 -27.03
N THR A 130 -27.26 12.80 -25.74
CA THR A 130 -27.65 13.89 -24.83
C THR A 130 -26.68 13.95 -23.65
N GLN A 131 -26.29 15.16 -23.27
CA GLN A 131 -25.53 15.38 -22.04
C GLN A 131 -26.46 15.44 -20.83
N LEU A 132 -26.14 14.68 -19.79
CA LEU A 132 -26.86 14.67 -18.53
C LEU A 132 -26.01 15.36 -17.45
N ALA A 133 -26.66 16.14 -16.60
CA ALA A 133 -26.09 16.68 -15.37
C ALA A 133 -27.14 16.58 -14.26
N VAL A 134 -26.83 15.87 -13.18
CA VAL A 134 -27.75 15.69 -12.05
C VAL A 134 -27.01 15.97 -10.74
N PRO A 135 -27.29 17.10 -10.06
CA PRO A 135 -26.71 17.41 -8.77
C PRO A 135 -27.30 16.55 -7.66
N VAL A 136 -26.46 16.15 -6.70
CA VAL A 136 -26.87 15.47 -5.46
C VAL A 136 -26.04 15.95 -4.28
N ALA A 137 -26.74 16.18 -3.16
CA ALA A 137 -26.08 16.58 -1.93
C ALA A 137 -25.17 15.47 -1.37
N THR A 138 -23.97 15.85 -0.92
CA THR A 138 -23.04 15.00 -0.17
C THR A 138 -23.26 15.14 1.35
N THR A 139 -24.47 15.52 1.78
CA THR A 139 -24.83 15.66 3.20
C THR A 139 -25.51 14.39 3.74
N GLN A 140 -25.42 14.20 5.07
CA GLN A 140 -26.00 13.05 5.80
C GLN A 140 -25.26 11.70 5.60
N PHE A 141 -23.92 11.76 5.53
CA PHE A 141 -22.98 10.65 5.41
C PHE A 141 -21.88 10.63 6.50
N LEU A 142 -22.02 11.40 7.58
CA LEU A 142 -20.94 11.64 8.57
C LEU A 142 -20.29 10.36 9.13
N ASP A 143 -21.09 9.34 9.43
CA ASP A 143 -20.61 8.05 9.97
C ASP A 143 -20.36 7.01 8.87
N GLY A 144 -20.77 7.29 7.64
CA GLY A 144 -20.71 6.32 6.56
C GLY A 144 -21.71 6.56 5.44
N GLY A 145 -21.47 5.84 4.35
CA GLY A 145 -22.27 5.82 3.14
C GLY A 145 -21.53 6.31 1.91
N ALA A 146 -22.10 6.01 0.76
CA ALA A 146 -21.58 6.35 -0.56
C ALA A 146 -22.71 6.70 -1.52
N LEU A 147 -22.36 7.33 -2.65
CA LEU A 147 -23.24 7.55 -3.78
C LEU A 147 -22.88 6.58 -4.91
N TYR A 148 -23.87 6.13 -5.69
CA TYR A 148 -23.65 5.33 -6.89
C TYR A 148 -24.82 5.52 -7.87
N VAL A 149 -24.66 5.00 -9.08
CA VAL A 149 -25.66 5.13 -10.15
C VAL A 149 -26.30 3.78 -10.45
N ARG A 150 -27.62 3.79 -10.65
CA ARG A 150 -28.39 2.64 -11.13
C ARG A 150 -29.08 3.00 -12.44
N PHE A 151 -28.81 2.20 -13.45
CA PHE A 151 -29.39 2.30 -14.79
C PHE A 151 -30.42 1.18 -14.96
N THR A 152 -31.62 1.53 -15.41
CA THR A 152 -32.72 0.58 -15.64
C THR A 152 -33.30 0.79 -17.03
N THR A 153 -33.35 -0.27 -17.83
CA THR A 153 -33.96 -0.24 -19.16
C THR A 153 -35.24 -1.06 -19.19
N THR A 154 -36.18 -0.66 -20.05
CA THR A 154 -37.46 -1.35 -20.23
C THR A 154 -37.56 -1.94 -21.64
N SER A 155 -38.08 -1.21 -22.61
CA SER A 155 -38.26 -1.65 -24.00
C SER A 155 -37.06 -1.35 -24.91
N SER A 156 -36.23 -0.38 -24.54
CA SER A 156 -35.12 0.13 -25.34
C SER A 156 -33.78 -0.15 -24.67
N GLU A 157 -32.69 -0.01 -25.44
CA GLU A 157 -31.33 -0.01 -24.92
C GLU A 157 -30.96 1.39 -24.40
N LEU A 158 -29.95 1.44 -23.53
CA LEU A 158 -29.35 2.68 -23.04
C LEU A 158 -27.83 2.57 -23.17
N SER A 159 -27.21 3.50 -23.88
CA SER A 159 -25.76 3.67 -23.88
C SER A 159 -25.39 4.83 -22.96
N VAL A 160 -24.33 4.62 -22.17
CA VAL A 160 -23.73 5.61 -21.27
C VAL A 160 -22.25 5.67 -21.58
N GLN A 161 -21.72 6.86 -21.79
CA GLN A 161 -20.31 7.13 -22.08
C GLN A 161 -19.84 8.29 -21.20
N ASP A 162 -18.55 8.31 -20.89
CA ASP A 162 -17.86 9.43 -20.23
C ASP A 162 -18.58 9.88 -18.96
N ALA A 163 -19.05 8.90 -18.18
CA ALA A 163 -19.75 9.16 -16.94
C ALA A 163 -18.74 9.56 -15.84
N GLU A 164 -19.08 10.57 -15.05
CA GLU A 164 -18.20 11.10 -14.01
C GLU A 164 -18.97 11.81 -12.89
N TRP A 165 -18.28 12.00 -11.76
CA TRP A 165 -18.67 12.87 -10.68
C TRP A 165 -17.78 14.11 -10.71
N THR A 166 -18.41 15.28 -10.67
CA THR A 166 -17.75 16.59 -10.67
C THR A 166 -18.17 17.43 -9.46
N VAL A 167 -17.34 18.42 -9.13
CA VAL A 167 -17.60 19.44 -8.11
C VAL A 167 -17.22 20.81 -8.65
N ALA A 168 -17.67 21.88 -8.01
CA ALA A 168 -17.13 23.21 -8.27
C ALA A 168 -15.61 23.21 -8.03
N ALA A 169 -14.84 23.67 -9.03
CA ALA A 169 -13.40 23.70 -8.91
C ALA A 169 -12.96 24.74 -7.87
N PRO A 170 -11.88 24.48 -7.11
CA PRO A 170 -11.28 25.51 -6.27
C PRO A 170 -10.68 26.60 -7.18
N GLU A 171 -10.50 27.81 -6.65
CA GLU A 171 -9.90 28.93 -7.38
C GLU A 171 -8.52 28.58 -7.97
N LYS A 172 -7.76 27.73 -7.27
CA LYS A 172 -6.44 27.29 -7.68
C LYS A 172 -6.24 25.81 -7.38
N LEU A 173 -5.81 25.05 -8.39
CA LEU A 173 -5.33 23.69 -8.23
C LEU A 173 -3.85 23.69 -7.87
N ARG A 174 -3.46 22.80 -6.95
CA ARG A 174 -2.07 22.57 -6.59
C ARG A 174 -1.32 21.90 -7.74
N PRO A 175 -0.10 22.36 -8.06
CA PRO A 175 0.80 21.59 -8.89
C PRO A 175 0.94 20.17 -8.32
N THR A 176 0.97 19.15 -9.17
CA THR A 176 0.98 17.76 -8.74
C THR A 176 2.11 17.00 -9.40
N SER A 177 2.84 16.21 -8.64
CA SER A 177 3.89 15.34 -9.16
C SER A 177 3.66 13.91 -8.73
N VAL A 178 3.83 12.97 -9.65
CA VAL A 178 3.91 11.53 -9.33
C VAL A 178 5.38 11.17 -9.14
N VAL A 179 5.68 10.33 -8.15
CA VAL A 179 7.05 9.90 -7.82
C VAL A 179 7.06 8.39 -7.72
N ILE A 180 7.81 7.76 -8.62
CA ILE A 180 8.06 6.33 -8.63
C ILE A 180 9.51 6.08 -8.20
N CYS A 181 9.67 5.22 -7.20
CA CYS A 181 10.98 4.73 -6.77
C CYS A 181 11.19 3.33 -7.35
N THR A 182 12.33 3.08 -8.01
CA THR A 182 12.66 1.75 -8.55
C THR A 182 14.06 1.27 -8.17
N PHE A 183 14.20 -0.05 -7.99
CA PHE A 183 15.49 -0.71 -7.76
C PHE A 183 15.52 -2.09 -8.42
N ASN A 184 16.21 -2.21 -9.55
CA ASN A 184 16.40 -3.47 -10.29
C ASN A 184 15.09 -4.20 -10.63
N ARG A 185 14.05 -3.43 -10.97
CA ARG A 185 12.73 -3.89 -11.45
C ARG A 185 12.32 -3.09 -12.67
N ALA A 186 13.25 -2.93 -13.60
CA ALA A 186 13.09 -2.03 -14.73
C ALA A 186 11.87 -2.35 -15.59
N ASP A 187 11.54 -3.63 -15.78
CA ASP A 187 10.36 -4.00 -16.57
C ASP A 187 9.04 -3.66 -15.85
N ASP A 188 8.97 -3.88 -14.54
CA ASP A 188 7.82 -3.50 -13.71
C ASP A 188 7.62 -1.98 -13.74
N CYS A 189 8.69 -1.22 -13.47
CA CYS A 189 8.66 0.24 -13.51
C CYS A 189 8.20 0.77 -14.88
N ALA A 190 8.73 0.21 -15.97
CA ALA A 190 8.31 0.57 -17.33
C ALA A 190 6.81 0.28 -17.57
N ASN A 191 6.27 -0.81 -17.00
CA ASN A 191 4.84 -1.13 -17.08
C ASN A 191 3.98 -0.13 -16.30
N THR A 192 4.39 0.24 -15.09
CA THR A 192 3.65 1.19 -14.25
C THR A 192 3.63 2.60 -14.87
N VAL A 193 4.77 3.09 -15.38
CA VAL A 193 4.83 4.39 -16.08
C VAL A 193 3.95 4.35 -17.34
N ALA A 194 3.98 3.25 -18.09
CA ALA A 194 3.14 3.09 -19.27
C ALA A 194 1.65 3.07 -18.95
N ALA A 195 1.23 2.39 -17.89
CA ALA A 195 -0.18 2.35 -17.49
C ALA A 195 -0.74 3.76 -17.21
N MET A 196 0.07 4.66 -16.66
CA MET A 196 -0.33 6.07 -16.48
C MET A 196 -0.34 6.84 -17.79
N ALA A 197 0.69 6.68 -18.64
CA ALA A 197 0.78 7.38 -19.93
C ALA A 197 -0.34 6.96 -20.91
N ASP A 198 -0.76 5.70 -20.86
CA ASP A 198 -1.84 5.14 -21.68
C ASP A 198 -3.25 5.62 -21.24
N ASP A 199 -3.37 6.31 -20.09
CA ASP A 199 -4.59 7.03 -19.66
C ASP A 199 -4.27 8.54 -19.49
N PRO A 200 -4.13 9.29 -20.61
CA PRO A 200 -3.66 10.68 -20.56
C PRO A 200 -4.61 11.61 -19.80
N ILE A 201 -5.90 11.27 -19.70
CA ILE A 201 -6.89 12.01 -18.91
C ILE A 201 -6.50 11.99 -17.41
N ALA A 202 -6.01 10.85 -16.91
CA ALA A 202 -5.55 10.73 -15.53
C ALA A 202 -4.31 11.59 -15.22
N LEU A 203 -3.54 11.96 -16.25
CA LEU A 203 -2.33 12.79 -16.14
C LEU A 203 -2.53 14.27 -16.49
N LEU A 204 -3.74 14.71 -16.84
CA LEU A 204 -4.02 16.11 -17.15
C LEU A 204 -3.67 17.03 -15.97
N GLY A 205 -3.99 16.61 -14.75
CA GLY A 205 -3.70 17.37 -13.52
C GLY A 205 -2.32 17.10 -12.90
N VAL A 206 -1.39 16.47 -13.63
CA VAL A 206 -0.05 16.10 -13.13
C VAL A 206 1.01 16.89 -13.89
N ASP A 207 1.84 17.69 -13.23
CA ASP A 207 2.89 18.50 -13.87
C ASP A 207 4.17 17.71 -14.14
N ASN A 208 4.51 16.74 -13.28
CA ASN A 208 5.75 15.97 -13.40
C ASN A 208 5.52 14.50 -13.01
N VAL A 209 6.22 13.60 -13.68
CA VAL A 209 6.39 12.20 -13.30
C VAL A 209 7.88 11.99 -13.02
N TYR A 210 8.24 11.87 -11.75
CA TYR A 210 9.59 11.55 -11.33
C TYR A 210 9.77 10.05 -11.29
N VAL A 211 10.84 9.57 -11.93
CA VAL A 211 11.29 8.19 -11.81
C VAL A 211 12.67 8.19 -11.17
N VAL A 212 12.73 7.79 -9.90
CA VAL A 212 13.94 7.75 -9.09
C VAL A 212 14.50 6.34 -9.15
N ASP A 213 15.45 6.13 -10.07
CA ASP A 213 16.11 4.86 -10.31
C ASP A 213 17.35 4.71 -9.43
N GLN A 214 17.26 3.76 -8.51
CA GLN A 214 18.30 3.46 -7.55
C GLN A 214 19.10 2.21 -7.93
N GLY A 215 18.76 1.59 -9.07
CA GLY A 215 19.25 0.30 -9.52
C GLY A 215 20.46 0.39 -10.44
N THR A 216 21.07 -0.77 -10.64
CA THR A 216 22.05 -1.01 -11.70
C THR A 216 21.37 -1.48 -13.00
N ASP A 217 20.21 -2.12 -12.87
CA ASP A 217 19.38 -2.51 -13.98
C ASP A 217 18.39 -1.38 -14.31
N GLN A 218 18.82 -0.47 -15.19
CA GLN A 218 18.17 0.84 -15.36
C GLN A 218 16.93 0.80 -16.25
N VAL A 219 15.83 1.41 -15.80
CA VAL A 219 14.56 1.43 -16.53
C VAL A 219 14.63 2.17 -17.87
N GLN A 220 15.47 3.20 -18.00
CA GLN A 220 15.64 3.97 -19.24
C GLN A 220 16.09 3.15 -20.46
N THR A 221 16.60 1.95 -20.23
CA THR A 221 17.04 1.03 -21.30
C THR A 221 15.89 0.20 -21.90
N ARG A 222 14.68 0.29 -21.36
CA ARG A 222 13.53 -0.52 -21.77
C ARG A 222 12.77 0.17 -22.89
N GLU A 223 12.46 -0.55 -23.96
CA GLU A 223 11.72 -0.02 -25.12
C GLU A 223 10.39 0.61 -24.69
N LYS A 224 9.66 -0.06 -23.79
CA LYS A 224 8.39 0.46 -23.26
C LYS A 224 8.56 1.79 -22.52
N PHE A 225 9.64 1.94 -21.74
CA PHE A 225 9.94 3.19 -21.06
C PHE A 225 10.35 4.30 -22.04
N GLN A 226 11.15 3.97 -23.06
CA GLN A 226 11.58 4.93 -24.08
C GLN A 226 10.39 5.49 -24.88
N ARG A 227 9.40 4.63 -25.21
CA ARG A 227 8.14 5.08 -25.82
C ARG A 227 7.44 6.12 -24.95
N VAL A 228 7.18 5.79 -23.69
CA VAL A 228 6.39 6.65 -22.80
C VAL A 228 7.16 7.90 -22.36
N ALA A 229 8.49 7.82 -22.30
CA ALA A 229 9.35 8.99 -22.11
C ALA A 229 9.21 9.98 -23.28
N ALA A 230 9.13 9.50 -24.52
CA ALA A 230 8.87 10.34 -25.67
C ALA A 230 7.44 10.92 -25.67
N GLU A 231 6.46 10.17 -25.20
CA GLU A 231 5.06 10.63 -25.06
C GLU A 231 4.90 11.68 -23.96
N LEU A 232 5.57 11.50 -22.82
CA LEU A 232 5.50 12.42 -21.66
C LEU A 232 6.36 13.67 -21.85
N GLY A 233 7.42 13.60 -22.66
CA GLY A 233 8.34 14.71 -22.91
C GLY A 233 8.91 15.28 -21.60
N ASP A 234 8.87 16.61 -21.46
CA ASP A 234 9.39 17.33 -20.30
C ASP A 234 8.63 17.02 -18.99
N LYS A 235 7.46 16.37 -19.07
CA LYS A 235 6.73 15.90 -17.88
C LYS A 235 7.51 14.80 -17.16
N LEU A 236 8.30 13.98 -17.87
CA LEU A 236 9.07 12.90 -17.25
C LEU A 236 10.43 13.42 -16.76
N VAL A 237 10.69 13.26 -15.46
CA VAL A 237 11.97 13.58 -14.83
C VAL A 237 12.63 12.29 -14.34
N TYR A 238 13.63 11.83 -15.07
CA TYR A 238 14.39 10.63 -14.72
C TYR A 238 15.62 10.98 -13.87
N ILE A 239 15.72 10.40 -12.68
CA ILE A 239 16.77 10.67 -11.70
C ILE A 239 17.46 9.36 -11.36
N THR A 240 18.79 9.35 -11.37
CA THR A 240 19.58 8.24 -10.82
C THR A 240 20.20 8.64 -9.49
N GLN A 241 20.23 7.71 -8.53
CA GLN A 241 20.87 7.93 -7.22
C GLN A 241 21.37 6.61 -6.59
N PRO A 242 22.19 6.65 -5.54
CA PRO A 242 22.52 5.45 -4.76
C PRO A 242 21.28 4.78 -4.16
N ASN A 243 21.36 3.48 -3.87
CA ASN A 243 20.26 2.76 -3.23
C ASN A 243 20.07 3.19 -1.77
N LEU A 244 19.12 4.08 -1.53
CA LEU A 244 18.69 4.55 -0.22
C LEU A 244 17.34 3.93 0.20
N GLY A 245 16.96 2.83 -0.47
CA GLY A 245 15.71 2.11 -0.26
C GLY A 245 14.47 2.93 -0.61
N GLY A 246 13.28 2.43 -0.24
CA GLY A 246 12.01 3.12 -0.47
C GLY A 246 11.96 4.50 0.19
N ALA A 247 12.44 4.61 1.43
CA ALA A 247 12.47 5.88 2.16
C ALA A 247 13.23 6.96 1.38
N GLY A 248 14.42 6.63 0.86
CA GLY A 248 15.23 7.59 0.12
C GLY A 248 14.72 7.90 -1.28
N GLY A 249 14.12 6.91 -1.96
CA GLY A 249 13.54 7.10 -3.29
C GLY A 249 12.29 7.99 -3.26
N PHE A 250 11.35 7.72 -2.37
CA PHE A 250 10.14 8.56 -2.22
C PHE A 250 10.47 9.96 -1.70
N THR A 251 11.36 10.05 -0.70
CA THR A 251 11.80 11.34 -0.17
C THR A 251 12.49 12.20 -1.24
N ARG A 252 13.12 11.58 -2.25
CA ARG A 252 13.76 12.32 -3.34
C ARG A 252 12.73 13.14 -4.11
N GLY A 253 11.55 12.58 -4.37
CA GLY A 253 10.47 13.31 -5.02
C GLY A 253 10.00 14.52 -4.21
N LEU A 254 9.80 14.37 -2.89
CA LEU A 254 9.49 15.50 -2.01
C LEU A 254 10.61 16.56 -2.05
N TYR A 255 11.87 16.13 -2.03
CA TYR A 255 13.04 17.00 -2.03
C TYR A 255 13.14 17.84 -3.30
N GLU A 256 12.90 17.24 -4.48
CA GLU A 256 12.91 17.94 -5.76
C GLU A 256 11.72 18.90 -5.88
N VAL A 257 10.51 18.47 -5.49
CA VAL A 257 9.31 19.32 -5.55
C VAL A 257 9.43 20.53 -4.60
N GLN A 258 9.86 20.33 -3.36
CA GLN A 258 10.15 21.43 -2.42
C GLN A 258 11.29 22.33 -2.92
N GLY A 259 12.29 21.75 -3.59
CA GLY A 259 13.46 22.49 -4.08
C GLY A 259 13.17 23.49 -5.19
N LYS A 260 12.11 23.27 -5.98
CA LYS A 260 11.64 24.21 -7.00
C LYS A 260 11.10 25.52 -6.40
N GLY A 261 10.72 25.51 -5.11
CA GLY A 261 10.00 26.61 -4.48
C GLY A 261 8.62 26.84 -5.09
N GLY A 262 7.95 27.90 -4.67
CA GLY A 262 6.62 28.27 -5.17
C GLY A 262 5.47 27.81 -4.28
N ASP A 263 4.29 27.68 -4.88
CA ASP A 263 3.07 27.30 -4.18
C ASP A 263 3.13 25.86 -3.64
N PRO A 264 2.34 25.52 -2.61
CA PRO A 264 2.21 24.15 -2.14
C PRO A 264 1.75 23.20 -3.25
N ALA A 265 2.38 22.03 -3.32
CA ALA A 265 2.21 21.05 -4.38
C ALA A 265 1.83 19.69 -3.81
N ASN A 266 1.04 18.91 -4.54
CA ASN A 266 0.72 17.54 -4.20
C ASN A 266 1.81 16.59 -4.72
N VAL A 267 2.30 15.68 -3.88
CA VAL A 267 3.28 14.66 -4.28
C VAL A 267 2.71 13.27 -4.08
N ILE A 268 2.43 12.57 -5.18
CA ILE A 268 1.86 11.23 -5.19
C ILE A 268 3.00 10.22 -5.30
N PHE A 269 3.25 9.49 -4.24
CA PHE A 269 4.10 8.30 -4.28
C PHE A 269 3.39 7.16 -4.99
N MET A 270 4.15 6.33 -5.70
CA MET A 270 3.68 5.09 -6.30
C MET A 270 4.83 4.07 -6.37
N ASP A 271 4.56 2.82 -5.98
CA ASP A 271 5.52 1.72 -6.13
C ASP A 271 5.73 1.37 -7.62
N ASP A 272 6.87 0.76 -7.95
CA ASP A 272 7.25 0.38 -9.31
C ASP A 272 6.68 -0.96 -9.77
N ASP A 273 6.19 -1.81 -8.87
CA ASP A 273 5.64 -3.14 -9.13
C ASP A 273 4.14 -3.25 -8.86
N VAL A 274 3.41 -2.18 -9.16
CA VAL A 274 1.95 -2.13 -9.09
C VAL A 274 1.32 -2.30 -10.47
N LEU A 275 0.20 -3.03 -10.52
CA LEU A 275 -0.78 -2.83 -11.58
C LEU A 275 -1.56 -1.55 -11.23
N CYS A 276 -1.24 -0.48 -11.97
CA CYS A 276 -1.79 0.85 -11.75
C CYS A 276 -3.25 0.94 -12.22
N GLU A 277 -4.11 1.50 -11.38
CA GLU A 277 -5.38 2.10 -11.79
C GLU A 277 -5.17 3.61 -11.88
N PRO A 278 -4.98 4.19 -13.07
CA PRO A 278 -4.70 5.62 -13.22
C PRO A 278 -5.76 6.52 -12.58
N GLU A 279 -6.99 6.04 -12.48
CA GLU A 279 -8.07 6.75 -11.79
C GLU A 279 -7.78 7.02 -10.30
N ALA A 280 -6.89 6.26 -9.66
CA ALA A 280 -6.44 6.56 -8.30
C ALA A 280 -5.75 7.93 -8.19
N ILE A 281 -5.02 8.36 -9.24
CA ILE A 281 -4.34 9.66 -9.30
C ILE A 281 -5.38 10.78 -9.28
N VAL A 282 -6.40 10.68 -10.14
CA VAL A 282 -7.50 11.65 -10.23
C VAL A 282 -8.22 11.77 -8.90
N ARG A 283 -8.60 10.66 -8.28
CA ARG A 283 -9.34 10.64 -7.02
C ARG A 283 -8.54 11.22 -5.86
N MET A 284 -7.28 10.82 -5.70
CA MET A 284 -6.45 11.35 -4.62
C MET A 284 -6.16 12.83 -4.82
N ASN A 285 -5.79 13.25 -6.03
CA ASN A 285 -5.43 14.63 -6.32
C ASN A 285 -6.62 15.58 -6.15
N SER A 286 -7.77 15.22 -6.73
CA SER A 286 -8.99 16.03 -6.61
C SER A 286 -9.46 16.12 -5.15
N PHE A 287 -9.44 15.01 -4.41
CA PHE A 287 -9.78 15.00 -2.98
C PHE A 287 -8.85 15.92 -2.18
N ALA A 288 -7.53 15.82 -2.39
CA ALA A 288 -6.53 16.65 -1.71
C ALA A 288 -6.69 18.15 -1.99
N ASN A 289 -7.16 18.53 -3.17
CA ASN A 289 -7.43 19.94 -3.51
C ASN A 289 -8.70 20.48 -2.83
N MET A 290 -9.61 19.61 -2.38
CA MET A 290 -10.87 20.01 -1.75
C MET A 290 -10.87 19.86 -0.22
N THR A 291 -9.79 19.33 0.37
CA THR A 291 -9.72 19.14 1.83
C THR A 291 -9.77 20.47 2.59
N VAL A 292 -10.49 20.49 3.71
CA VAL A 292 -10.59 21.68 4.59
C VAL A 292 -9.23 22.07 5.19
N GLU A 293 -8.42 21.07 5.51
CA GLU A 293 -7.03 21.22 5.96
C GLU A 293 -6.16 20.23 5.18
N PRO A 294 -4.87 20.53 4.93
CA PRO A 294 -3.98 19.60 4.25
C PRO A 294 -4.00 18.22 4.94
N ALA A 295 -4.06 17.16 4.14
CA ALA A 295 -4.09 15.80 4.66
C ALA A 295 -3.31 14.86 3.74
N ILE A 296 -2.78 13.79 4.32
CA ILE A 296 -2.17 12.69 3.57
C ILE A 296 -3.30 11.84 3.00
N ILE A 297 -3.34 11.67 1.68
CA ILE A 297 -4.40 10.92 1.00
C ILE A 297 -3.82 9.64 0.42
N GLY A 298 -4.20 8.50 0.99
CA GLY A 298 -3.69 7.20 0.60
C GLY A 298 -4.66 6.43 -0.28
N ALA A 299 -4.13 5.72 -1.28
CA ALA A 299 -4.90 4.70 -1.98
C ALA A 299 -4.95 3.41 -1.16
N GLN A 300 -6.03 2.66 -1.31
CA GLN A 300 -6.14 1.29 -0.82
C GLN A 300 -5.29 0.34 -1.67
N MET A 301 -4.92 -0.81 -1.10
CA MET A 301 -4.23 -1.87 -1.83
C MET A 301 -5.18 -3.04 -2.12
N LEU A 302 -5.26 -3.43 -3.39
CA LEU A 302 -5.83 -4.69 -3.85
C LEU A 302 -4.69 -5.68 -4.12
N TYR A 303 -4.98 -6.98 -4.11
CA TYR A 303 -3.97 -8.02 -4.32
C TYR A 303 -3.79 -8.41 -5.79
N LEU A 304 -2.55 -8.55 -6.27
CA LEU A 304 -2.25 -8.96 -7.65
C LEU A 304 -2.75 -10.37 -7.99
N LEU A 305 -2.55 -11.36 -7.10
CA LEU A 305 -2.98 -12.74 -7.35
C LEU A 305 -4.48 -12.92 -7.14
N HIS A 306 -5.09 -12.08 -6.30
CA HIS A 306 -6.52 -12.11 -5.98
C HIS A 306 -7.12 -10.71 -6.17
N PRO A 307 -7.31 -10.26 -7.44
CA PRO A 307 -7.60 -8.86 -7.78
C PRO A 307 -8.92 -8.32 -7.25
N ASP A 308 -9.81 -9.18 -6.75
CA ASP A 308 -11.04 -8.76 -6.08
C ASP A 308 -10.87 -8.50 -4.58
N ARG A 309 -9.73 -8.85 -3.97
CA ARG A 309 -9.52 -8.77 -2.52
C ARG A 309 -8.84 -7.47 -2.13
N VAL A 310 -9.49 -6.74 -1.22
CA VAL A 310 -8.94 -5.57 -0.53
C VAL A 310 -8.03 -6.06 0.60
N HIS A 311 -6.78 -5.60 0.62
CA HIS A 311 -5.83 -5.88 1.70
C HIS A 311 -6.39 -5.37 3.03
N VAL A 312 -6.66 -4.07 3.08
CA VAL A 312 -7.18 -3.38 4.25
C VAL A 312 -7.74 -2.01 3.87
N GLY A 313 -8.79 -1.58 4.57
CA GLY A 313 -9.45 -0.30 4.32
C GLY A 313 -8.86 0.88 5.09
N ALA A 314 -8.27 0.62 6.26
CA ALA A 314 -7.56 1.59 7.10
C ALA A 314 -6.70 0.85 8.14
N GLU A 315 -5.50 1.35 8.39
CA GLU A 315 -4.51 0.74 9.29
C GLU A 315 -4.07 1.66 10.42
N VAL A 316 -3.68 1.05 11.53
CA VAL A 316 -2.94 1.66 12.64
C VAL A 316 -1.80 0.71 13.04
N ALA A 317 -0.87 1.20 13.87
CA ALA A 317 0.18 0.37 14.46
C ALA A 317 0.00 0.23 15.97
N ASN A 318 0.38 -0.92 16.50
CA ASN A 318 0.61 -1.10 17.93
C ASN A 318 2.09 -0.88 18.23
N LEU A 319 2.43 0.35 18.61
CA LEU A 319 3.82 0.76 18.83
C LEU A 319 4.51 0.02 19.99
N GLN A 320 3.79 -0.34 21.06
CA GLN A 320 4.43 -1.08 22.17
C GLN A 320 4.75 -2.53 21.80
N LYS A 321 3.93 -3.15 20.94
CA LYS A 321 4.15 -4.53 20.46
C LYS A 321 4.94 -4.62 19.16
N LEU A 322 5.21 -3.47 18.53
CA LEU A 322 5.84 -3.36 17.20
C LEU A 322 5.02 -4.09 16.12
N GLU A 323 3.69 -4.02 16.20
CA GLU A 323 2.79 -4.59 15.19
C GLU A 323 2.37 -3.48 14.23
N ALA A 324 2.79 -3.60 12.97
CA ALA A 324 2.31 -2.78 11.85
C ALA A 324 1.04 -3.40 11.23
N GLY A 325 0.28 -2.62 10.47
CA GLY A 325 -0.86 -3.11 9.69
C GLY A 325 -2.02 -3.66 10.53
N VAL A 326 -2.24 -3.12 11.72
CA VAL A 326 -3.41 -3.48 12.53
C VAL A 326 -4.62 -2.79 11.92
N HIS A 327 -5.54 -3.59 11.35
CA HIS A 327 -6.75 -3.04 10.76
C HIS A 327 -7.59 -2.29 11.81
N VAL A 328 -8.09 -1.12 11.41
CA VAL A 328 -9.04 -0.36 12.23
C VAL A 328 -10.35 -1.16 12.38
N LYS A 329 -11.00 -1.04 13.54
CA LYS A 329 -12.29 -1.68 13.77
C LYS A 329 -13.28 -1.26 12.66
N ASN A 330 -14.01 -2.25 12.11
CA ASN A 330 -14.96 -2.11 10.99
C ASN A 330 -14.34 -1.83 9.61
N ALA A 331 -13.02 -1.62 9.50
CA ALA A 331 -12.38 -1.57 8.19
C ALA A 331 -12.50 -2.92 7.49
N ILE A 332 -12.67 -2.90 6.16
CA ILE A 332 -12.51 -4.11 5.36
C ILE A 332 -11.06 -4.61 5.51
N SER A 333 -10.85 -5.92 5.61
CA SER A 333 -9.50 -6.49 5.70
C SER A 333 -9.50 -7.92 5.16
N ASP A 334 -8.66 -8.13 4.15
CA ASP A 334 -8.46 -9.39 3.45
C ASP A 334 -9.78 -10.00 2.94
N LYS A 335 -10.64 -9.19 2.31
CA LYS A 335 -11.96 -9.61 1.78
C LYS A 335 -12.17 -9.21 0.33
N SER A 336 -12.86 -10.09 -0.38
CA SER A 336 -13.43 -9.82 -1.70
C SER A 336 -14.38 -8.61 -1.67
N ALA A 337 -14.16 -7.69 -2.60
CA ALA A 337 -14.96 -6.50 -2.85
C ALA A 337 -16.33 -6.81 -3.47
N PHE A 338 -16.52 -8.00 -4.05
CA PHE A 338 -17.81 -8.41 -4.64
C PHE A 338 -18.89 -8.69 -3.60
N LYS A 339 -18.53 -8.85 -2.32
CA LYS A 339 -19.50 -9.15 -1.26
C LYS A 339 -20.27 -7.88 -0.86
N ARG A 340 -21.50 -7.76 -1.35
CA ARG A 340 -22.43 -6.61 -1.13
C ARG A 340 -22.54 -6.11 0.33
N LYS A 341 -22.53 -7.00 1.33
CA LYS A 341 -22.55 -6.63 2.77
C LYS A 341 -21.26 -5.99 3.29
N ARG A 342 -20.28 -5.71 2.42
CA ARG A 342 -18.91 -5.27 2.79
C ARG A 342 -18.40 -4.15 1.88
N GLN A 343 -19.29 -3.35 1.31
CA GLN A 343 -18.96 -2.25 0.38
C GLN A 343 -18.31 -1.04 1.06
N GLN A 344 -17.79 -1.17 2.28
CA GLN A 344 -17.14 -0.07 3.01
C GLN A 344 -18.13 1.07 3.34
N ASP A 345 -19.36 0.74 3.72
CA ASP A 345 -20.39 1.73 4.07
C ASP A 345 -20.08 2.48 5.38
N VAL A 346 -19.25 1.94 6.27
CA VAL A 346 -18.83 2.66 7.49
C VAL A 346 -17.56 3.45 7.20
N ARG A 347 -17.54 4.74 7.55
CA ARG A 347 -16.30 5.54 7.50
C ARG A 347 -15.35 5.08 8.60
N VAL A 348 -14.09 4.90 8.24
CA VAL A 348 -13.01 4.55 9.17
C VAL A 348 -11.87 5.54 8.99
N ASP A 349 -11.17 5.85 10.08
CA ASP A 349 -10.06 6.80 10.07
C ASP A 349 -8.74 6.03 10.26
N ALA A 350 -7.78 6.27 9.37
CA ALA A 350 -6.48 5.61 9.38
C ALA A 350 -5.46 6.36 10.26
N GLY A 351 -4.46 5.63 10.77
CA GLY A 351 -3.30 6.22 11.44
C GLY A 351 -2.18 6.60 10.47
N TYR A 352 -2.07 5.88 9.35
CA TYR A 352 -1.11 6.08 8.27
C TYR A 352 -1.63 5.39 7.00
N ASN A 353 -0.95 5.57 5.86
CA ASN A 353 -1.19 4.79 4.65
C ASN A 353 0.15 4.34 4.05
N GLY A 354 0.20 3.11 3.55
CA GLY A 354 1.37 2.62 2.84
C GLY A 354 1.68 3.44 1.59
N TRP A 355 2.95 3.50 1.22
CA TRP A 355 3.44 4.29 0.09
C TRP A 355 3.36 3.59 -1.27
N TRP A 356 2.68 2.43 -1.36
CA TRP A 356 2.33 1.80 -2.64
C TRP A 356 1.58 2.76 -3.56
N SER A 357 0.74 3.63 -2.98
CA SER A 357 0.28 4.85 -3.61
C SER A 357 -0.29 5.81 -2.55
N CYS A 358 0.34 6.98 -2.40
CA CYS A 358 0.03 7.92 -1.32
C CYS A 358 0.40 9.35 -1.70
N LEU A 359 -0.56 10.28 -1.58
CA LEU A 359 -0.40 11.70 -1.82
C LEU A 359 -0.03 12.42 -0.51
N ILE A 360 1.09 13.14 -0.53
CA ILE A 360 1.54 14.02 0.54
C ILE A 360 1.62 15.46 0.00
N PRO A 361 0.80 16.39 0.53
CA PRO A 361 0.96 17.81 0.24
C PRO A 361 2.32 18.33 0.73
N SER A 362 3.01 19.14 -0.09
CA SER A 362 4.36 19.61 0.18
C SER A 362 4.42 20.53 1.41
N GLU A 363 3.32 21.21 1.77
CA GLU A 363 3.26 22.02 2.98
C GLU A 363 3.42 21.21 4.28
N ILE A 364 3.07 19.91 4.26
CA ILE A 364 3.31 19.01 5.41
C ILE A 364 4.81 18.88 5.65
N VAL A 365 5.62 18.76 4.60
CA VAL A 365 7.09 18.67 4.72
C VAL A 365 7.67 19.91 5.40
N GLY A 366 7.14 21.09 5.08
CA GLY A 366 7.59 22.35 5.67
C GLY A 366 7.38 22.45 7.18
N GLN A 367 6.36 21.77 7.71
CA GLN A 367 6.02 21.79 9.15
C GLN A 367 6.53 20.57 9.91
N VAL A 368 6.54 19.40 9.26
CA VAL A 368 6.82 18.10 9.89
C VAL A 368 8.26 17.66 9.63
N GLY A 369 8.94 18.23 8.62
CA GLY A 369 10.23 17.78 8.10
C GLY A 369 10.08 16.61 7.12
N TYR A 370 11.17 16.21 6.47
CA TYR A 370 11.17 15.07 5.55
C TYR A 370 10.97 13.73 6.29
N PRO A 371 10.66 12.63 5.58
CA PRO A 371 10.71 11.30 6.16
C PRO A 371 12.06 10.95 6.79
N LEU A 372 12.05 10.02 7.74
CA LEU A 372 13.27 9.51 8.34
C LEU A 372 14.06 8.63 7.35
N PRO A 373 15.40 8.68 7.34
CA PRO A 373 16.25 7.88 6.46
C PRO A 373 16.36 6.41 6.94
N LEU A 374 15.25 5.66 6.86
CA LEU A 374 15.10 4.31 7.43
C LEU A 374 15.40 3.15 6.47
N PHE A 375 15.86 3.43 5.25
CA PHE A 375 15.96 2.52 4.11
C PHE A 375 14.57 2.07 3.58
N PHE A 376 13.79 1.26 4.32
CA PHE A 376 12.38 0.93 3.99
C PHE A 376 11.67 0.31 5.21
N GLN A 377 10.32 0.33 5.19
CA GLN A 377 9.40 -0.12 6.26
C GLN A 377 9.39 0.81 7.48
N TRP A 378 8.18 1.09 7.97
CA TRP A 378 7.87 2.01 9.08
C TRP A 378 8.12 3.49 8.80
N ASP A 379 8.70 3.81 7.64
CA ASP A 379 8.81 5.15 7.10
C ASP A 379 7.44 5.79 6.87
N ASP A 380 6.53 5.05 6.24
CA ASP A 380 5.12 5.42 6.07
C ASP A 380 4.37 5.60 7.40
N ILE A 381 4.54 4.65 8.33
CA ILE A 381 3.91 4.64 9.65
C ILE A 381 4.38 5.82 10.49
N GLU A 382 5.70 5.99 10.61
CA GLU A 382 6.31 7.08 11.35
C GLU A 382 5.86 8.43 10.80
N TYR A 383 5.89 8.60 9.47
CA TYR A 383 5.49 9.86 8.85
C TYR A 383 4.01 10.17 9.10
N GLY A 384 3.13 9.16 9.04
CA GLY A 384 1.70 9.31 9.38
C GLY A 384 1.47 9.75 10.83
N TYR A 385 2.12 9.08 11.80
CA TYR A 385 2.01 9.45 13.20
C TYR A 385 2.63 10.82 13.52
N ARG A 386 3.79 11.14 12.92
CA ARG A 386 4.43 12.46 13.09
C ARG A 386 3.57 13.56 12.48
N SER A 387 2.98 13.33 11.32
CA SER A 387 2.05 14.27 10.67
C SER A 387 0.80 14.50 11.51
N ARG A 388 0.20 13.43 12.05
CA ARG A 388 -0.97 13.52 12.93
C ARG A 388 -0.68 14.28 14.23
N ALA A 389 0.51 14.12 14.81
CA ALA A 389 0.92 14.88 15.98
C ALA A 389 1.03 16.40 15.71
N ASN A 390 1.13 16.80 14.44
CA ASN A 390 1.17 18.19 13.97
C ASN A 390 -0.14 18.65 13.31
N GLY A 391 -1.25 17.92 13.52
CA GLY A 391 -2.58 18.31 13.05
C GLY A 391 -2.97 17.78 11.66
N PHE A 392 -2.08 17.12 10.93
CA PHE A 392 -2.38 16.61 9.59
C PHE A 392 -2.99 15.20 9.66
N ALA A 393 -4.22 15.05 9.15
CA ALA A 393 -4.87 13.75 9.08
C ALA A 393 -4.27 12.84 8.00
N THR A 394 -4.49 11.54 8.13
CA THR A 394 -4.30 10.57 7.03
C THR A 394 -5.64 9.95 6.67
N VAL A 395 -5.95 9.95 5.38
CA VAL A 395 -7.20 9.45 4.82
C VAL A 395 -6.87 8.35 3.81
N THR A 396 -7.18 7.09 4.15
CA THR A 396 -7.19 6.01 3.16
C THR A 396 -8.49 6.08 2.37
N LEU A 397 -8.45 6.58 1.14
CA LEU A 397 -9.62 6.93 0.33
C LEU A 397 -10.21 5.69 -0.37
N PRO A 398 -11.43 5.24 -0.02
CA PRO A 398 -12.03 4.08 -0.69
C PRO A 398 -12.28 4.34 -2.18
N GLY A 399 -12.02 3.34 -3.01
CA GLY A 399 -12.16 3.43 -4.46
C GLY A 399 -10.97 4.11 -5.16
N ALA A 400 -10.01 4.72 -4.45
CA ALA A 400 -8.67 4.94 -4.98
C ALA A 400 -7.83 3.70 -4.61
N ALA A 401 -7.23 3.02 -5.58
CA ALA A 401 -6.46 1.82 -5.30
C ALA A 401 -5.40 1.50 -6.35
N VAL A 402 -4.44 0.67 -5.96
CA VAL A 402 -3.54 -0.04 -6.86
C VAL A 402 -3.59 -1.53 -6.56
N TRP A 403 -3.24 -2.37 -7.52
CA TRP A 403 -3.00 -3.79 -7.26
C TRP A 403 -1.51 -4.02 -7.02
N HIS A 404 -1.19 -4.69 -5.91
CA HIS A 404 0.18 -4.95 -5.50
C HIS A 404 0.30 -6.34 -4.85
N ALA A 405 1.53 -6.78 -4.57
CA ALA A 405 1.83 -8.14 -4.13
C ALA A 405 1.03 -8.59 -2.89
N ASP A 406 0.51 -9.81 -2.93
CA ASP A 406 -0.21 -10.45 -1.83
C ASP A 406 0.70 -10.65 -0.60
N PHE A 407 0.52 -9.83 0.44
CA PHE A 407 1.39 -9.92 1.63
C PHE A 407 1.26 -11.26 2.38
N ALA A 408 0.13 -11.96 2.25
CA ALA A 408 -0.05 -13.30 2.80
C ALA A 408 0.88 -14.37 2.17
N TRP A 409 1.43 -14.07 0.99
CA TRP A 409 2.36 -14.94 0.25
C TRP A 409 3.83 -14.58 0.51
N LYS A 410 4.12 -13.48 1.21
CA LYS A 410 5.49 -13.13 1.63
C LYS A 410 5.90 -13.97 2.83
N ASP A 411 7.11 -14.52 2.81
CA ASP A 411 7.59 -15.33 3.93
C ASP A 411 7.99 -14.45 5.12
N TRP A 412 7.79 -14.97 6.32
CA TRP A 412 8.25 -14.30 7.54
C TRP A 412 9.78 -14.37 7.66
N ASP A 413 10.41 -15.44 7.15
CA ASP A 413 11.84 -15.72 7.31
C ASP A 413 12.74 -14.98 6.32
N GLU A 414 12.63 -13.65 6.29
CA GLU A 414 13.33 -12.78 5.36
C GLU A 414 14.25 -11.75 6.03
N TRP A 415 15.26 -11.29 5.28
CA TRP A 415 16.25 -10.31 5.76
C TRP A 415 15.60 -8.97 6.11
N HIS A 416 14.54 -8.57 5.39
CA HIS A 416 13.86 -7.31 5.62
C HIS A 416 13.17 -7.22 7.00
N ARG A 417 12.97 -8.35 7.68
CA ARG A 417 12.45 -8.37 9.06
C ARG A 417 13.37 -7.63 10.04
N TYR A 418 14.66 -7.51 9.71
CA TYR A 418 15.59 -6.64 10.44
C TYR A 418 15.09 -5.18 10.46
N PHE A 419 14.71 -4.64 9.29
CA PHE A 419 14.20 -3.28 9.17
C PHE A 419 12.86 -3.13 9.88
N ASN A 420 11.95 -4.10 9.72
CA ASN A 420 10.68 -4.08 10.45
C ASN A 420 10.88 -3.94 11.97
N LEU A 421 11.80 -4.71 12.55
CA LEU A 421 12.02 -4.68 13.99
C LEU A 421 12.76 -3.42 14.43
N ARG A 422 13.89 -3.09 13.78
CA ARG A 422 14.70 -1.92 14.12
C ARG A 422 13.89 -0.64 13.98
N ASN A 423 13.28 -0.45 12.81
CA ASN A 423 12.53 0.76 12.50
C ASN A 423 11.28 0.87 13.36
N GLY A 424 10.59 -0.25 13.65
CA GLY A 424 9.49 -0.25 14.61
C GLY A 424 9.91 0.23 16.01
N MET A 425 11.08 -0.19 16.51
CA MET A 425 11.61 0.31 17.79
C MET A 425 11.93 1.80 17.73
N ILE A 426 12.48 2.29 16.62
CA ILE A 426 12.72 3.73 16.38
C ILE A 426 11.40 4.49 16.43
N THR A 427 10.41 4.11 15.61
CA THR A 427 9.08 4.74 15.57
C THR A 427 8.42 4.73 16.94
N ALA A 428 8.44 3.60 17.65
CA ALA A 428 7.87 3.52 18.99
C ALA A 428 8.59 4.44 19.98
N ALA A 429 9.92 4.51 19.94
CA ALA A 429 10.70 5.42 20.78
C ALA A 429 10.38 6.90 20.50
N LEU A 430 10.05 7.26 19.26
CA LEU A 430 9.69 8.63 18.90
C LEU A 430 8.29 9.04 19.36
N HIS A 431 7.32 8.12 19.35
CA HIS A 431 5.91 8.46 19.54
C HIS A 431 5.30 8.03 20.88
N ILE A 432 5.92 7.11 21.62
CA ILE A 432 5.43 6.66 22.93
C ILE A 432 6.55 6.57 23.97
N GLU A 433 6.17 6.47 25.25
CA GLU A 433 7.06 5.99 26.31
C GLU A 433 7.22 4.47 26.18
N LEU A 434 8.19 4.04 25.39
CA LEU A 434 8.43 2.63 25.11
C LEU A 434 8.87 1.86 26.36
N ASP A 435 8.07 0.88 26.79
CA ASP A 435 8.44 -0.02 27.89
C ASP A 435 9.47 -1.06 27.41
N GLY A 436 10.74 -0.74 27.61
CA GLY A 436 11.87 -1.62 27.27
C GLY A 436 11.85 -2.97 28.01
N ARG A 437 11.21 -3.06 29.20
CA ARG A 437 11.10 -4.32 29.95
C ARG A 437 10.05 -5.23 29.32
N ALA A 438 8.88 -4.69 28.99
CA ALA A 438 7.84 -5.43 28.29
C ALA A 438 8.33 -5.90 26.92
N LEU A 439 8.98 -4.99 26.16
CA LEU A 439 9.52 -5.31 24.85
C LEU A 439 10.62 -6.38 24.91
N ALA A 440 11.59 -6.26 25.84
CA ALA A 440 12.64 -7.27 25.99
C ALA A 440 12.06 -8.65 26.35
N LYS A 441 10.99 -8.72 27.14
CA LYS A 441 10.29 -9.98 27.47
C LYS A 441 9.61 -10.59 26.23
N GLN A 442 8.96 -9.77 25.41
CA GLN A 442 8.34 -10.20 24.15
C GLN A 442 9.41 -10.76 23.20
N LEU A 443 10.44 -9.97 22.90
CA LEU A 443 11.50 -10.37 21.97
C LEU A 443 12.33 -11.55 22.48
N PHE A 444 12.50 -11.71 23.79
CA PHE A 444 13.10 -12.93 24.35
C PHE A 444 12.27 -14.18 24.06
N THR A 445 10.94 -14.06 24.14
CA THR A 445 10.03 -15.16 23.82
C THR A 445 10.11 -15.51 22.33
N ASP A 446 10.17 -14.51 21.45
CA ASP A 446 10.30 -14.72 20.00
C ASP A 446 11.67 -15.29 19.63
N LEU A 447 12.75 -14.83 20.26
CA LEU A 447 14.08 -15.42 20.14
C LEU A 447 14.04 -16.92 20.46
N LEU A 448 13.46 -17.32 21.60
CA LEU A 448 13.33 -18.73 21.96
C LEU A 448 12.52 -19.51 20.92
N ARG A 449 11.43 -18.94 20.40
CA ARG A 449 10.60 -19.57 19.35
C ARG A 449 11.41 -19.78 18.06
N TYR A 450 12.21 -18.82 17.62
CA TYR A 450 13.09 -18.98 16.45
C TYR A 450 14.15 -20.06 16.68
N LEU A 451 14.80 -20.07 17.84
CA LEU A 451 15.82 -21.06 18.18
C LEU A 451 15.28 -22.49 18.19
N VAL A 452 14.11 -22.74 18.80
CA VAL A 452 13.51 -24.09 18.81
C VAL A 452 12.96 -24.50 17.46
N SER A 453 12.64 -23.54 16.59
CA SER A 453 12.21 -23.75 15.20
C SER A 453 13.37 -23.90 14.23
N MET A 454 14.62 -23.87 14.72
CA MET A 454 15.85 -23.94 13.92
C MET A 454 15.95 -22.81 12.88
N GLN A 455 15.42 -21.62 13.20
CA GLN A 455 15.52 -20.40 12.39
C GLN A 455 16.64 -19.52 12.95
N TYR A 456 17.88 -19.94 12.79
CA TYR A 456 19.05 -19.25 13.35
C TYR A 456 19.32 -17.91 12.67
N GLY A 457 19.11 -17.82 11.35
CA GLY A 457 19.16 -16.56 10.61
C GLY A 457 18.11 -15.55 11.09
N MET A 458 16.90 -16.01 11.44
CA MET A 458 15.88 -15.13 12.03
C MET A 458 16.23 -14.70 13.45
N ALA A 459 16.75 -15.60 14.28
CA ALA A 459 17.27 -15.26 15.60
C ALA A 459 18.39 -14.20 15.50
N TYR A 460 19.34 -14.38 14.58
CA TYR A 460 20.39 -13.40 14.30
C TYR A 460 19.81 -12.03 13.91
N THR A 461 18.80 -12.03 13.05
CA THR A 461 18.13 -10.82 12.54
C THR A 461 17.47 -10.03 13.64
N LEU A 462 16.77 -10.71 14.55
CA LEU A 462 16.19 -10.08 15.74
C LEU A 462 17.27 -9.43 16.59
N ILE A 463 18.36 -10.15 16.86
CA ILE A 463 19.45 -9.69 17.71
C ILE A 463 20.12 -8.46 17.10
N LYS A 464 20.47 -8.52 15.82
CA LYS A 464 21.12 -7.41 15.10
C LYS A 464 20.23 -6.17 15.06
N ALA A 465 18.92 -6.33 14.83
CA ALA A 465 17.99 -5.20 14.86
C ALA A 465 17.92 -4.50 16.23
N VAL A 466 18.00 -5.27 17.33
CA VAL A 466 18.07 -4.72 18.70
C VAL A 466 19.41 -4.01 18.94
N GLU A 467 20.52 -4.62 18.52
CA GLU A 467 21.85 -4.03 18.67
C GLU A 467 21.98 -2.70 17.91
N ASP A 468 21.51 -2.66 16.67
CA ASP A 468 21.60 -1.45 15.82
C ASP A 468 20.62 -0.36 16.28
N PHE A 469 19.46 -0.71 16.83
CA PHE A 469 18.60 0.27 17.52
C PHE A 469 19.33 0.89 18.73
N LEU A 470 19.96 0.07 19.55
CA LEU A 470 20.68 0.49 20.76
C LEU A 470 21.94 1.30 20.47
N ALA A 471 22.50 1.19 19.27
CA ALA A 471 23.63 1.99 18.83
C ALA A 471 23.25 3.47 18.55
N GLY A 472 21.96 3.77 18.43
CA GLY A 472 21.45 5.14 18.36
C GLY A 472 21.33 5.71 16.94
N PRO A 473 20.94 7.00 16.82
CA PRO A 473 20.56 7.62 15.55
C PRO A 473 21.70 7.75 14.53
N ASP A 474 22.97 7.68 14.96
CA ASP A 474 24.11 7.74 14.04
C ASP A 474 24.15 6.56 13.05
N HIS A 475 23.48 5.45 13.36
CA HIS A 475 23.29 4.33 12.44
C HIS A 475 22.40 4.65 11.23
N LEU A 476 21.74 5.81 11.21
CA LEU A 476 20.93 6.28 10.09
C LEU A 476 21.68 7.25 9.16
N LEU A 477 22.95 7.57 9.46
CA LEU A 477 23.73 8.56 8.72
C LEU A 477 23.98 8.17 7.25
N ASP A 478 23.96 6.90 6.90
CA ASP A 478 24.15 6.42 5.52
C ASP A 478 22.83 6.06 4.82
N GLY A 479 21.68 6.39 5.43
CA GLY A 479 20.37 6.00 4.91
C GLY A 479 20.07 4.50 4.99
N GLY A 480 20.87 3.73 5.73
CA GLY A 480 20.71 2.28 5.91
C GLY A 480 21.32 1.43 4.80
N MET A 481 22.18 2.00 3.96
CA MET A 481 22.91 1.27 2.90
C MET A 481 23.77 0.14 3.46
N ASP A 482 24.63 0.41 4.44
CA ASP A 482 25.46 -0.61 5.06
C ASP A 482 24.61 -1.60 5.85
N ALA A 483 23.54 -1.14 6.52
CA ALA A 483 22.61 -2.02 7.22
C ALA A 483 21.97 -3.05 6.27
N ALA A 484 21.59 -2.65 5.06
CA ALA A 484 21.01 -3.53 4.04
C ALA A 484 22.03 -4.53 3.48
N GLY A 485 23.25 -4.08 3.23
CA GLY A 485 24.35 -4.95 2.80
C GLY A 485 24.77 -5.94 3.89
N SER A 486 24.97 -5.46 5.11
CA SER A 486 25.46 -6.26 6.24
C SER A 486 24.48 -7.36 6.63
N ILE A 487 23.18 -7.06 6.81
CA ILE A 487 22.19 -8.08 7.19
C ILE A 487 22.10 -9.22 6.16
N ARG A 488 22.20 -8.93 4.86
CA ARG A 488 22.16 -9.96 3.81
C ARG A 488 23.40 -10.85 3.87
N ARG A 489 24.59 -10.25 3.96
CA ARG A 489 25.87 -10.98 4.06
C ARG A 489 25.92 -11.86 5.29
N GLU A 490 25.56 -11.31 6.46
CA GLU A 490 25.68 -12.00 7.74
C GLU A 490 24.61 -13.08 7.91
N ARG A 491 23.36 -12.85 7.47
CA ARG A 491 22.33 -13.90 7.48
C ARG A 491 22.68 -15.08 6.57
N ALA A 492 23.41 -14.87 5.47
CA ALA A 492 23.75 -15.93 4.52
C ALA A 492 24.67 -17.02 5.12
N ALA A 493 25.30 -16.76 6.27
CA ALA A 493 26.05 -17.76 7.03
C ALA A 493 25.17 -18.89 7.59
N TYR A 494 23.86 -18.66 7.72
CA TYR A 494 22.89 -19.64 8.21
C TYR A 494 22.23 -20.37 7.03
N GLY A 495 22.49 -21.67 6.91
CA GLY A 495 22.11 -22.47 5.74
C GLY A 495 20.59 -22.49 5.45
N GLU A 496 19.76 -22.41 6.49
CA GLU A 496 18.29 -22.42 6.36
C GLU A 496 17.72 -21.13 5.75
N THR A 497 18.53 -20.08 5.62
CA THR A 497 18.12 -18.84 4.96
C THR A 497 18.08 -18.98 3.44
N LYS A 498 18.68 -20.04 2.89
CA LYS A 498 18.69 -20.34 1.47
C LYS A 498 17.42 -21.08 1.07
N ARG A 499 16.77 -20.60 0.01
CA ARG A 499 15.63 -21.24 -0.63
C ARG A 499 16.14 -22.26 -1.64
N HIS A 500 15.56 -23.44 -1.64
CA HIS A 500 15.86 -24.54 -2.56
C HIS A 500 14.62 -24.88 -3.39
N ASN A 501 14.82 -25.40 -4.60
CA ASN A 501 13.75 -26.01 -5.35
C ASN A 501 13.25 -27.26 -4.58
N ALA A 502 11.93 -27.44 -4.48
CA ALA A 502 11.36 -28.58 -3.75
C ALA A 502 11.79 -29.94 -4.31
N ASN A 503 12.13 -30.01 -5.60
CA ASN A 503 12.59 -31.23 -6.27
C ASN A 503 14.10 -31.47 -6.17
N ASP A 504 14.87 -30.48 -5.71
CA ASP A 504 16.33 -30.53 -5.64
C ASP A 504 16.84 -29.98 -4.30
N VAL A 505 16.44 -30.66 -3.22
CA VAL A 505 16.85 -30.32 -1.87
C VAL A 505 18.18 -31.03 -1.54
N PRO A 506 19.26 -30.31 -1.20
CA PRO A 506 20.57 -30.92 -0.97
C PRO A 506 20.56 -32.00 0.12
N GLY A 507 20.89 -33.23 -0.27
CA GLY A 507 21.01 -34.38 0.63
C GLY A 507 19.67 -34.94 1.13
N VAL A 508 18.55 -34.62 0.47
CA VAL A 508 17.22 -35.17 0.77
C VAL A 508 16.57 -35.62 -0.54
N ARG A 509 16.12 -36.88 -0.61
CA ARG A 509 15.37 -37.33 -1.80
C ARG A 509 13.93 -36.81 -1.70
N PRO A 510 13.31 -36.36 -2.79
CA PRO A 510 11.90 -35.93 -2.77
C PRO A 510 10.95 -37.00 -2.21
N ALA A 511 11.23 -38.28 -2.45
CA ALA A 511 10.44 -39.40 -1.93
C ALA A 511 10.49 -39.54 -0.39
N ASP A 512 11.47 -38.94 0.29
CA ASP A 512 11.60 -38.96 1.75
C ASP A 512 10.88 -37.76 2.41
N MET A 513 10.36 -36.82 1.61
CA MET A 513 9.72 -35.58 2.07
C MET A 513 8.22 -35.76 2.34
N PHE A 514 7.88 -36.61 3.31
CA PHE A 514 6.48 -36.79 3.73
C PHE A 514 5.96 -35.55 4.46
N ILE A 515 4.86 -34.98 3.96
CA ILE A 515 4.18 -33.86 4.61
C ILE A 515 3.65 -34.33 5.96
N THR A 516 4.14 -33.71 7.02
CA THR A 516 3.71 -33.97 8.39
C THR A 516 2.83 -32.80 8.83
N PRO A 517 1.52 -33.00 9.02
CA PRO A 517 0.62 -31.94 9.44
C PRO A 517 0.83 -31.58 10.92
N ALA A 518 0.56 -30.34 11.28
CA ALA A 518 0.68 -29.92 12.66
C ALA A 518 -0.44 -30.50 13.54
N GLY A 519 -0.11 -30.83 14.79
CA GLY A 519 -1.12 -31.14 15.82
C GLY A 519 -1.94 -29.90 16.25
N PRO A 520 -2.82 -29.99 17.25
CA PRO A 520 -3.51 -28.80 17.74
C PRO A 520 -2.52 -27.79 18.39
N PRO A 521 -2.77 -26.48 18.28
CA PRO A 521 -1.93 -25.48 18.94
C PRO A 521 -2.00 -25.64 20.48
N PRO A 522 -0.92 -25.28 21.20
CA PRO A 522 -0.93 -25.31 22.66
C PRO A 522 -1.99 -24.37 23.22
N LYS A 523 -2.62 -24.75 24.34
CA LYS A 523 -3.50 -23.85 25.09
C LYS A 523 -2.71 -22.60 25.49
N LYS A 524 -3.29 -21.40 25.34
CA LYS A 524 -2.63 -20.12 25.67
C LYS A 524 -1.99 -20.10 27.06
N SER A 525 -2.67 -20.65 28.08
CA SER A 525 -2.14 -20.74 29.45
C SER A 525 -0.93 -21.67 29.62
N MET A 526 -0.70 -22.58 28.67
CA MET A 526 0.38 -23.57 28.69
C MET A 526 1.49 -23.26 27.68
N GLU A 527 1.39 -22.20 26.88
CA GLU A 527 2.36 -21.88 25.83
C GLU A 527 3.79 -21.81 26.35
N PHE A 528 4.00 -21.14 27.49
CA PHE A 528 5.33 -21.02 28.09
C PHE A 528 5.88 -22.38 28.56
N ALA A 529 5.05 -23.22 29.18
CA ALA A 529 5.45 -24.55 29.61
C ALA A 529 5.80 -25.45 28.41
N VAL A 530 5.03 -25.36 27.33
CA VAL A 530 5.32 -26.06 26.07
C VAL A 530 6.63 -25.54 25.47
N LEU A 531 6.84 -24.23 25.41
CA LEU A 531 8.08 -23.63 24.91
C LEU A 531 9.30 -24.10 25.72
N ALA A 532 9.22 -24.08 27.05
CA ALA A 532 10.28 -24.58 27.93
C ALA A 532 10.59 -26.07 27.66
N LYS A 533 9.55 -26.90 27.48
CA LYS A 533 9.72 -28.31 27.07
C LYS A 533 10.42 -28.44 25.72
N ARG A 534 10.05 -27.62 24.72
CA ARG A 534 10.68 -27.63 23.39
C ARG A 534 12.15 -27.19 23.45
N VAL A 535 12.47 -26.17 24.23
CA VAL A 535 13.86 -25.74 24.48
C VAL A 535 14.67 -26.89 25.07
N LEU A 536 14.16 -27.57 26.10
CA LEU A 536 14.85 -28.70 26.73
C LEU A 536 15.07 -29.86 25.76
N ASN A 537 14.04 -30.23 24.98
CA ASN A 537 14.13 -31.32 24.01
C ASN A 537 15.15 -31.00 22.91
N GLN A 538 15.10 -29.81 22.33
CA GLN A 538 16.06 -29.38 21.31
C GLN A 538 17.48 -29.32 21.87
N TRP A 539 17.65 -28.85 23.11
CA TRP A 539 18.94 -28.81 23.78
C TRP A 539 19.54 -30.22 24.00
N ARG A 540 18.71 -31.16 24.45
CA ARG A 540 19.10 -32.56 24.69
C ARG A 540 19.21 -33.38 23.38
N GLY A 541 18.61 -32.92 22.29
CA GLY A 541 18.51 -33.67 21.04
C GLY A 541 17.48 -34.80 21.09
N THR A 542 16.58 -34.81 22.07
CA THR A 542 15.49 -35.77 22.19
C THR A 542 14.31 -35.33 21.31
N VAL A 543 14.54 -35.28 20.01
CA VAL A 543 13.61 -34.86 18.95
C VAL A 543 13.64 -35.89 17.82
N ASN A 544 12.63 -35.89 16.95
CA ASN A 544 12.58 -36.79 15.81
C ASN A 544 13.70 -36.42 14.80
N PRO A 545 14.54 -37.38 14.34
CA PRO A 545 15.66 -37.11 13.45
C PRO A 545 15.27 -36.44 12.11
N GLY A 546 14.08 -36.72 11.57
CA GLY A 546 13.67 -36.31 10.22
C GLY A 546 14.42 -37.09 9.11
N PRO A 547 14.37 -36.63 7.84
CA PRO A 547 13.72 -35.40 7.35
C PRO A 547 12.19 -35.48 7.40
N VAL A 548 11.52 -34.34 7.58
CA VAL A 548 10.07 -34.20 7.41
C VAL A 548 9.76 -32.98 6.55
N ALA A 549 8.71 -33.04 5.73
CA ALA A 549 8.19 -31.87 5.04
C ALA A 549 7.08 -31.21 5.87
N ILE A 550 7.08 -29.88 5.95
CA ILE A 550 6.11 -29.10 6.70
C ILE A 550 5.59 -27.99 5.78
N SER A 551 4.27 -27.91 5.65
CA SER A 551 3.62 -26.86 4.86
C SER A 551 3.89 -25.47 5.47
N ALA A 552 3.74 -24.41 4.67
CA ALA A 552 3.90 -23.03 5.16
C ALA A 552 2.91 -22.68 6.29
N ASP A 553 1.73 -23.30 6.29
CA ASP A 553 0.71 -23.11 7.33
C ASP A 553 0.98 -23.93 8.60
N ASP A 554 1.60 -25.11 8.48
CA ASP A 554 1.95 -25.97 9.62
C ASP A 554 3.29 -25.61 10.27
N ALA A 555 4.01 -24.60 9.75
CA ALA A 555 5.37 -24.19 10.14
C ALA A 555 5.44 -23.45 11.49
N HIS A 556 4.63 -23.86 12.47
CA HIS A 556 4.59 -23.26 13.80
C HIS A 556 5.74 -23.72 14.71
N TRP A 557 6.18 -22.85 15.62
CA TRP A 557 7.31 -23.13 16.51
C TRP A 557 7.11 -24.40 17.37
N TRP A 558 5.89 -24.66 17.82
CA TRP A 558 5.58 -25.80 18.69
C TRP A 558 5.53 -27.13 17.94
N HIS A 559 5.40 -27.07 16.61
CA HIS A 559 5.40 -28.20 15.69
C HIS A 559 6.79 -28.47 15.13
N VAL A 560 7.43 -27.48 14.49
CA VAL A 560 8.77 -27.60 13.89
C VAL A 560 9.81 -28.04 14.94
N SER A 561 9.66 -27.58 16.19
CA SER A 561 10.56 -27.95 17.29
C SER A 561 10.51 -29.41 17.74
N LEU A 562 9.63 -30.23 17.17
CA LEU A 562 9.61 -31.67 17.37
C LEU A 562 10.69 -32.42 16.59
N PHE A 563 11.32 -31.76 15.62
CA PHE A 563 12.23 -32.37 14.66
C PHE A 563 13.63 -31.76 14.74
N SER A 564 14.66 -32.53 14.35
CA SER A 564 16.01 -32.01 14.11
C SER A 564 16.32 -31.71 12.64
N HIS A 565 15.46 -32.14 11.72
CA HIS A 565 15.61 -31.89 10.28
C HIS A 565 14.22 -31.72 9.66
N ALA A 566 13.90 -30.48 9.25
CA ALA A 566 12.62 -30.13 8.66
C ALA A 566 12.81 -29.35 7.35
N ILE A 567 12.03 -29.70 6.34
CA ILE A 567 11.95 -29.01 5.06
C ILE A 567 10.65 -28.23 5.08
N VAL A 568 10.74 -26.90 5.14
CA VAL A 568 9.59 -26.02 5.32
C VAL A 568 9.29 -25.32 4.01
N THR A 569 8.06 -25.44 3.53
CA THR A 569 7.59 -24.71 2.35
C THR A 569 7.63 -23.21 2.62
N ASP A 570 8.22 -22.46 1.69
CA ASP A 570 8.21 -21.00 1.72
C ASP A 570 6.81 -20.48 1.40
N ARG A 571 6.36 -19.41 2.06
CA ARG A 571 4.99 -18.85 1.87
C ARG A 571 4.69 -18.52 0.41
N SER A 572 5.70 -18.11 -0.36
CA SER A 572 5.60 -17.81 -1.80
C SER A 572 5.24 -19.03 -2.65
N GLN A 573 5.35 -20.25 -2.11
CA GLN A 573 5.23 -21.53 -2.83
C GLN A 573 6.32 -21.77 -3.88
N GLU A 574 7.31 -20.88 -4.02
CA GLU A 574 8.37 -20.98 -5.03
C GLU A 574 9.50 -21.96 -4.62
N GLY A 575 9.48 -22.46 -3.40
CA GLY A 575 10.49 -23.40 -2.92
C GLY A 575 10.36 -23.77 -1.45
N VAL A 576 11.44 -24.34 -0.93
CA VAL A 576 11.53 -24.83 0.45
C VAL A 576 12.80 -24.35 1.13
N ARG A 577 12.77 -24.28 2.45
CA ARG A 577 13.93 -23.98 3.31
C ARG A 577 14.28 -25.18 4.17
N VAL A 578 15.56 -25.49 4.27
CA VAL A 578 16.05 -26.66 5.01
C VAL A 578 16.50 -26.25 6.40
N ARG A 579 15.76 -26.65 7.43
CA ARG A 579 16.05 -26.35 8.83
C ARG A 579 16.68 -27.56 9.51
N LYS A 580 17.91 -27.40 10.01
CA LYS A 580 18.68 -28.45 10.69
C LYS A 580 19.11 -27.98 12.07
N ARG A 581 18.93 -28.84 13.08
CA ARG A 581 19.31 -28.56 14.46
C ARG A 581 20.81 -28.38 14.57
N ASN A 582 21.23 -27.21 15.06
CA ASN A 582 22.62 -26.90 15.38
C ASN A 582 22.71 -26.32 16.81
N LYS A 583 23.22 -27.13 17.75
CA LYS A 583 23.32 -26.75 19.16
C LYS A 583 24.34 -25.61 19.39
N ALA A 584 25.41 -25.56 18.61
CA ALA A 584 26.43 -24.52 18.73
C ALA A 584 25.83 -23.15 18.35
N HIS A 585 25.19 -23.07 17.17
CA HIS A 585 24.50 -21.84 16.74
C HIS A 585 23.44 -21.40 17.74
N ALA A 586 22.61 -22.34 18.22
CA ALA A 586 21.57 -22.02 19.19
C ALA A 586 22.13 -21.44 20.50
N SER A 587 23.26 -21.98 20.97
CA SER A 587 23.91 -21.54 22.21
C SER A 587 24.56 -20.16 22.06
N GLU A 588 25.22 -19.92 20.92
CA GLU A 588 25.85 -18.64 20.60
C GLU A 588 24.81 -17.52 20.49
N LEU A 589 23.78 -17.73 19.67
CA LEU A 589 22.71 -16.76 19.44
C LEU A 589 21.92 -16.48 20.71
N LEU A 590 21.65 -17.49 21.55
CA LEU A 590 20.98 -17.27 22.83
C LEU A 590 21.81 -16.36 23.75
N LYS A 591 23.13 -16.58 23.84
CA LYS A 591 24.01 -15.74 24.67
C LYS A 591 24.04 -14.30 24.17
N ARG A 592 24.26 -14.10 22.86
CA ARG A 592 24.27 -12.76 22.24
C ARG A 592 22.92 -12.05 22.43
N GLY A 593 21.82 -12.76 22.18
CA GLY A 593 20.48 -12.21 22.32
C GLY A 593 20.11 -11.85 23.76
N VAL A 594 20.48 -12.67 24.76
CA VAL A 594 20.27 -12.31 26.17
C VAL A 594 21.01 -11.03 26.53
N THR A 595 22.24 -10.86 26.06
CA THR A 595 23.02 -9.62 26.26
C THR A 595 22.32 -8.42 25.62
N ALA A 596 21.95 -8.51 24.35
CA ALA A 596 21.25 -7.45 23.63
C ALA A 596 19.91 -7.07 24.29
N LEU A 597 19.12 -8.06 24.73
CA LEU A 597 17.82 -7.83 25.36
C LEU A 597 17.93 -7.30 26.79
N LYS A 598 19.01 -7.64 27.52
CA LYS A 598 19.32 -7.02 28.82
C LYS A 598 19.65 -5.53 28.63
N ARG A 599 20.44 -5.19 27.61
CA ARG A 599 20.71 -3.81 27.23
C ARG A 599 19.43 -3.09 26.84
N LEU A 600 18.61 -3.68 25.96
CA LEU A 600 17.29 -3.15 25.58
C LEU A 600 16.45 -2.78 26.80
N ARG A 601 16.33 -3.69 27.77
CA ARG A 601 15.57 -3.43 29.00
C ARG A 601 16.06 -2.22 29.80
N ILE A 602 17.36 -1.92 29.79
CA ILE A 602 17.98 -0.90 30.65
C ILE A 602 18.18 0.43 29.90
N GLU A 603 18.66 0.36 28.66
CA GLU A 603 19.12 1.49 27.86
C GLU A 603 17.98 2.16 27.05
N THR A 604 16.79 1.55 26.95
CA THR A 604 15.66 2.08 26.15
C THR A 604 15.35 3.56 26.42
N PRO A 605 15.23 4.06 27.67
CA PRO A 605 14.92 5.47 27.91
C PRO A 605 15.98 6.43 27.35
N THR A 606 17.26 6.09 27.55
CA THR A 606 18.40 6.89 27.05
C THR A 606 18.46 6.89 25.53
N VAL A 607 18.32 5.72 24.92
CA VAL A 607 18.34 5.57 23.46
C VAL A 607 17.14 6.30 22.83
N ALA A 608 15.94 6.18 23.41
CA ALA A 608 14.77 6.92 22.94
C ALA A 608 14.97 8.45 22.98
N ALA A 609 15.56 8.97 24.06
CA ALA A 609 15.90 10.39 24.16
C ALA A 609 16.89 10.82 23.06
N SER A 610 17.89 9.99 22.74
CA SER A 610 18.85 10.28 21.68
C SER A 610 18.20 10.35 20.29
N TYR A 611 17.27 9.44 19.97
CA TYR A 611 16.53 9.49 18.70
C TYR A 611 15.68 10.76 18.61
N ARG A 612 14.92 11.11 19.67
CA ARG A 612 14.10 12.32 19.69
C ARG A 612 14.94 13.59 19.48
N ALA A 613 16.11 13.67 20.09
CA ALA A 613 17.03 14.79 19.91
C ALA A 613 17.60 14.88 18.48
N ALA A 614 17.75 13.75 17.79
CA ALA A 614 18.28 13.69 16.44
C ALA A 614 17.25 13.96 15.34
N VAL A 615 15.94 13.84 15.62
CA VAL A 615 14.87 14.01 14.61
C VAL A 615 15.04 15.28 13.77
N PRO A 616 15.21 16.50 14.35
CA PRO A 616 15.31 17.72 13.54
C PRO A 616 16.45 17.70 12.52
N LYS A 617 17.55 17.01 12.84
CA LYS A 617 18.68 16.82 11.92
C LYS A 617 18.38 15.73 10.90
N LEU A 618 17.82 14.60 11.31
CA LEU A 618 17.54 13.46 10.44
C LEU A 618 16.52 13.80 9.35
N THR A 619 15.55 14.66 9.68
CA THR A 619 14.45 15.06 8.80
C THR A 619 14.72 16.37 8.07
N SER A 620 15.94 16.90 8.19
CA SER A 620 16.32 18.18 7.57
C SER A 620 16.62 18.02 6.08
N ARG A 621 16.48 19.11 5.34
CA ARG A 621 16.81 19.15 3.92
C ARG A 621 18.31 18.89 3.70
N GLU A 622 19.16 19.44 4.55
CA GLU A 622 20.63 19.30 4.48
C GLU A 622 21.07 17.85 4.68
N ASN A 623 20.40 17.11 5.58
CA ASN A 623 20.71 15.70 5.78
C ASN A 623 20.38 14.86 4.54
N TRP A 624 19.24 15.13 3.90
CA TRP A 624 18.87 14.46 2.66
C TRP A 624 19.75 14.87 1.48
N ALA A 625 20.08 16.16 1.33
CA ALA A 625 21.05 16.63 0.33
C ALA A 625 22.38 15.86 0.43
N ARG A 626 22.91 15.72 1.65
CA ARG A 626 24.12 14.92 1.92
C ARG A 626 23.98 13.46 1.48
N LEU A 627 22.85 12.82 1.76
CA LEU A 627 22.59 11.42 1.34
C LEU A 627 22.51 11.28 -0.19
N TYR A 628 21.99 12.30 -0.87
CA TYR A 628 21.93 12.35 -2.33
C TYR A 628 23.26 12.78 -2.98
N GLY A 629 24.26 13.19 -2.19
CA GLY A 629 25.55 13.67 -2.67
C GLY A 629 25.53 15.10 -3.22
N GLN A 630 24.62 15.95 -2.73
CA GLN A 630 24.47 17.36 -3.09
C GLN A 630 25.10 18.31 -2.08
#